data_AF-A0A2G2ZY13-F1
#
_entry.id   AF-A0A2G2ZY13-F1
#
_cell.length_a   1.000
_cell.length_b   1.000
_cell.length_c   1.000
_cell.angle_alpha   90.00
_cell.angle_beta   90.00
_cell.angle_gamma   90.00
#
_symmetry.space_group_name_H-M   'P 1'
#
loop_
_entity.id
_entity.type
_entity.pdbx_description
1 polymer ?
#
loop_
_entity_poly.entity_id
_entity_poly.type
_entity_poly.pdbx_seq_one_letter_code
_entity_poly.pdbx_strand_id
1 'polypeptide(L)'
;MCLKKTVHKIMELHSLQNNLPADSVAIHDRSPLLETEYRNKILDDLFEVKAFLNQWLIELRNENTTSLQHQVQAVAPLVLQQYSSDIIQTMLSDISSAISLLTNMKTRDMIMILKSKRFLDRLVNTMEEKNHQEAKLKDGLKELSCRHMELQNSMSSSWPKQEAAVAKTRELKKVCESTL
;
A
#
# COMPACT_ATOMS: atom_id res chain seq x y z
N MET A 1 -9.93 10.47 -21.66
CA MET A 1 -9.92 11.96 -21.56
C MET A 1 -9.83 12.48 -20.11
N CYS A 2 -10.17 11.68 -19.09
CA CYS A 2 -10.10 12.10 -17.68
C CYS A 2 -8.67 12.20 -17.10
N LEU A 3 -7.77 11.24 -17.35
CA LEU A 3 -6.42 11.26 -16.74
C LEU A 3 -5.53 12.44 -17.19
N LYS A 4 -5.62 12.84 -18.46
CA LYS A 4 -4.86 14.01 -18.96
C LYS A 4 -5.28 15.30 -18.26
N LYS A 5 -6.57 15.45 -17.90
CA LYS A 5 -7.06 16.59 -17.13
C LYS A 5 -6.53 16.57 -15.69
N THR A 6 -6.42 15.39 -15.08
CA THR A 6 -5.86 15.24 -13.73
C THR A 6 -4.37 15.54 -13.69
N VAL A 7 -3.58 15.05 -14.65
CA VAL A 7 -2.13 15.34 -14.73
C VAL A 7 -1.88 16.81 -15.05
N HIS A 8 -2.66 17.42 -15.95
CA HIS A 8 -2.55 18.84 -16.23
C HIS A 8 -2.91 19.70 -15.01
N LYS A 9 -3.92 19.28 -14.23
CA LYS A 9 -4.30 19.95 -12.98
C LYS A 9 -3.25 19.80 -11.88
N ILE A 10 -2.52 18.67 -11.84
CA ILE A 10 -1.37 18.48 -10.95
C ILE A 10 -0.17 19.34 -11.39
N MET A 11 0.09 19.47 -12.70
CA MET A 11 1.08 20.40 -13.23
C MET A 11 0.71 21.87 -12.98
N GLU A 12 -0.58 22.25 -13.07
CA GLU A 12 -1.05 23.59 -12.71
C GLU A 12 -0.93 23.87 -11.20
N LEU A 13 -1.18 22.87 -10.35
CA LEU A 13 -0.90 23.00 -8.91
C LEU A 13 0.60 23.17 -8.63
N HIS A 14 1.46 22.54 -9.44
CA HIS A 14 2.91 22.68 -9.34
C HIS A 14 3.43 24.04 -9.85
N SER A 15 2.81 24.62 -10.90
CA SER A 15 3.17 25.96 -11.37
C SER A 15 2.65 27.09 -10.46
N LEU A 16 1.56 26.85 -9.72
CA LEU A 16 1.10 27.75 -8.66
C LEU A 16 1.98 27.69 -7.40
N GLN A 17 2.62 26.56 -7.12
CA GLN A 17 3.59 26.42 -6.03
C GLN A 17 4.90 27.19 -6.29
N ASN A 18 5.23 27.45 -7.57
CA ASN A 18 6.50 28.10 -7.98
C ASN A 18 6.43 29.65 -8.02
N ASN A 19 5.27 30.26 -7.78
CA ASN A 19 5.09 31.72 -7.74
C ASN A 19 4.79 32.28 -6.35
N LEU A 20 4.97 31.48 -5.29
CA LEU A 20 4.94 32.02 -3.93
C LEU A 20 6.32 32.61 -3.60
N PRO A 21 6.41 33.88 -3.16
CA PRO A 21 7.65 34.43 -2.65
C PRO A 21 8.11 33.54 -1.49
N ALA A 22 9.38 33.17 -1.52
CA ALA A 22 10.00 32.11 -0.73
C ALA A 22 10.01 32.34 0.80
N ASP A 23 9.12 33.15 1.38
CA ASP A 23 9.21 33.53 2.79
C ASP A 23 7.93 34.01 3.51
N SER A 24 6.70 33.68 3.05
CA SER A 24 5.49 34.27 3.70
C SER A 24 4.22 33.42 3.78
N VAL A 25 4.35 32.12 4.02
CA VAL A 25 3.22 31.33 4.56
C VAL A 25 3.66 30.67 5.87
N ALA A 26 3.47 31.43 6.95
CA ALA A 26 3.35 31.00 8.35
C ALA A 26 4.02 29.65 8.70
N ILE A 27 5.30 29.71 9.07
CA ILE A 27 6.08 28.62 9.68
C ILE A 27 5.61 28.33 11.13
N HIS A 28 4.45 28.84 11.56
CA HIS A 28 4.08 28.89 12.97
C HIS A 28 3.28 27.72 13.55
N ASP A 29 2.87 26.71 12.77
CA ASP A 29 2.21 25.51 13.34
C ASP A 29 2.55 24.22 12.60
N ARG A 30 3.83 23.94 12.35
CA ARG A 30 4.22 22.58 11.93
C ARG A 30 4.06 21.65 13.12
N SER A 31 3.28 20.58 12.95
CA SER A 31 3.04 19.59 14.01
C SER A 31 4.37 19.11 14.60
N PRO A 32 4.51 19.11 15.95
CA PRO A 32 5.69 18.57 16.63
C PRO A 32 5.99 17.11 16.25
N LEU A 33 4.99 16.35 15.79
CA LEU A 33 5.15 14.98 15.29
C LEU A 33 6.06 14.88 14.05
N LEU A 34 6.35 15.97 13.36
CA LEU A 34 7.35 15.95 12.29
C LEU A 34 8.77 15.80 12.86
N GLU A 35 9.02 16.24 14.10
CA GLU A 35 10.31 16.12 14.76
C GLU A 35 10.58 14.68 15.21
N THR A 36 11.76 14.16 14.87
CA THR A 36 12.10 12.77 15.19
C THR A 36 12.27 12.56 16.69
N GLU A 37 12.87 13.53 17.38
CA GLU A 37 13.05 13.47 18.83
C GLU A 37 11.71 13.44 19.56
N TYR A 38 10.77 14.31 19.18
CA TYR A 38 9.44 14.35 19.78
C TYR A 38 8.65 13.06 19.53
N ARG A 39 8.69 12.49 18.32
CA ARG A 39 8.06 11.20 18.04
C ARG A 39 8.64 10.07 18.87
N ASN A 40 9.96 10.03 19.03
CA ASN A 40 10.61 8.99 19.82
C ASN A 40 10.20 9.09 21.28
N LYS A 41 10.15 10.30 21.85
CA LYS A 41 9.63 10.52 23.22
C LYS A 41 8.20 10.02 23.40
N ILE A 42 7.29 10.37 22.48
CA ILE A 42 5.91 9.85 22.52
C ILE A 42 5.88 8.32 22.41
N LEU A 43 6.70 7.73 21.53
CA LEU A 43 6.75 6.28 21.39
C LEU A 43 7.26 5.62 22.66
N ASP A 44 8.31 6.17 23.29
CA ASP A 44 8.84 5.69 24.56
C ASP A 44 7.77 5.74 25.64
N ASP A 45 7.06 6.88 25.79
CA ASP A 45 5.94 7.03 26.74
C ASP A 45 4.82 6.01 26.46
N LEU A 46 4.45 5.80 25.20
CA LEU A 46 3.42 4.81 24.83
C LEU A 46 3.85 3.37 25.11
N PHE A 47 5.12 3.04 24.90
CA PHE A 47 5.66 1.73 25.25
C PHE A 47 5.72 1.53 26.76
N GLU A 48 6.08 2.56 27.53
CA GLU A 48 6.08 2.53 28.99
C GLU A 48 4.67 2.31 29.54
N VAL A 49 3.68 3.08 29.08
CA VAL A 49 2.28 2.90 29.49
C VAL A 49 1.78 1.50 29.09
N LYS A 50 2.12 1.02 27.89
CA LYS A 50 1.77 -0.33 27.46
C LYS A 50 2.40 -1.39 28.36
N ALA A 51 3.66 -1.23 28.76
CA ALA A 51 4.34 -2.16 29.66
C ALA A 51 3.67 -2.17 31.04
N PHE A 52 3.37 -1.00 31.59
CA PHE A 52 2.64 -0.83 32.84
C PHE A 52 1.27 -1.52 32.82
N LEU A 53 0.45 -1.24 31.80
CA LEU A 53 -0.89 -1.83 31.69
C LEU A 53 -0.85 -3.34 31.49
N ASN A 54 0.13 -3.88 30.76
CA ASN A 54 0.29 -5.33 30.63
C ASN A 54 0.66 -5.98 31.96
N GLN A 55 1.61 -5.39 32.69
CA GLN A 55 2.00 -5.88 34.01
C GLN A 55 0.81 -5.87 34.97
N TRP A 56 0.06 -4.77 34.97
CA TRP A 56 -1.13 -4.62 35.81
C TRP A 56 -2.25 -5.61 35.43
N LEU A 57 -2.46 -5.86 34.14
CA LEU A 57 -3.43 -6.86 33.68
C LEU A 57 -3.05 -8.28 34.11
N ILE A 58 -1.76 -8.63 34.05
CA ILE A 58 -1.24 -9.92 34.53
C ILE A 58 -1.49 -10.05 36.03
N GLU A 59 -1.19 -9.00 36.79
CA GLU A 59 -1.43 -8.95 38.23
C GLU A 59 -2.91 -9.08 38.56
N LEU A 60 -3.83 -8.44 37.84
CA LEU A 60 -5.28 -8.57 38.06
C LEU A 60 -5.84 -9.97 37.74
N ARG A 61 -5.22 -10.70 36.80
CA ARG A 61 -5.67 -12.04 36.38
C ARG A 61 -4.99 -13.17 37.14
N ASN A 62 -4.03 -12.87 38.01
CA ASN A 62 -3.28 -13.89 38.74
C ASN A 62 -4.08 -14.46 39.92
N GLU A 63 -4.70 -15.61 39.76
CA GLU A 63 -5.55 -16.23 40.79
C GLU A 63 -4.79 -16.66 42.06
N ASN A 64 -3.47 -16.85 41.96
CA ASN A 64 -2.62 -17.31 43.07
C ASN A 64 -2.41 -16.25 44.16
N THR A 65 -2.70 -14.97 43.87
CA THR A 65 -2.50 -13.83 44.79
C THR A 65 -3.80 -13.13 45.18
N THR A 66 -4.96 -13.75 44.96
CA THR A 66 -6.30 -13.14 45.15
C THR A 66 -6.49 -12.48 46.52
N SER A 67 -5.96 -13.06 47.61
CA SER A 67 -6.02 -12.47 48.96
C SER A 67 -5.17 -11.18 49.07
N LEU A 68 -3.96 -11.21 48.52
CA LEU A 68 -3.03 -10.07 48.53
C LEU A 68 -3.49 -8.96 47.56
N GLN A 69 -4.08 -9.33 46.42
CA GLN A 69 -4.70 -8.39 45.48
C GLN A 69 -5.80 -7.58 46.13
N HIS A 70 -6.72 -8.20 46.88
CA HIS A 70 -7.77 -7.44 47.55
C HIS A 70 -7.21 -6.43 48.56
N GLN A 71 -6.09 -6.75 49.23
CA GLN A 71 -5.41 -5.82 50.14
C GLN A 71 -4.67 -4.71 49.39
N VAL A 72 -3.94 -5.03 48.32
CA VAL A 72 -3.20 -4.04 47.51
C VAL A 72 -4.17 -3.13 46.75
N GLN A 73 -5.24 -3.68 46.19
CA GLN A 73 -6.30 -2.92 45.52
C GLN A 73 -6.95 -1.95 46.49
N ALA A 74 -7.24 -2.37 47.74
CA ALA A 74 -7.84 -1.51 48.77
C ALA A 74 -6.97 -0.32 49.18
N VAL A 75 -5.64 -0.43 49.02
CA VAL A 75 -4.67 0.64 49.34
C VAL A 75 -4.27 1.45 48.09
N ALA A 76 -4.58 0.96 46.90
CA ALA A 76 -4.34 1.68 45.66
C ALA A 76 -5.20 2.96 45.58
N PRO A 77 -4.70 4.05 44.96
CA PRO A 77 -5.49 5.24 44.69
C PRO A 77 -6.82 4.90 44.02
N LEU A 78 -7.91 5.56 44.44
CA LEU A 78 -9.28 5.28 43.98
C LEU A 78 -9.41 5.26 42.45
N VAL A 79 -8.60 6.07 41.76
CA VAL A 79 -8.54 6.12 40.29
C VAL A 79 -8.19 4.75 39.69
N LEU A 80 -7.29 3.99 40.31
CA LEU A 80 -6.88 2.67 39.81
C LEU A 80 -7.88 1.57 40.16
N GLN A 81 -8.63 1.71 41.26
CA GLN A 81 -9.62 0.71 41.70
C GLN A 81 -10.84 0.62 40.76
N GLN A 82 -11.10 1.66 39.96
CA GLN A 82 -12.28 1.76 39.08
C GLN A 82 -12.12 1.00 37.76
N TYR A 83 -10.91 0.55 37.41
CA TYR A 83 -10.65 -0.10 36.13
C TYR A 83 -10.77 -1.62 36.24
N SER A 84 -11.71 -2.19 35.48
CA SER A 84 -11.80 -3.64 35.32
C SER A 84 -10.75 -4.16 34.32
N SER A 85 -10.47 -5.47 34.39
CA SER A 85 -9.63 -6.19 33.42
C SER A 85 -10.01 -5.88 31.97
N ASP A 86 -11.31 -5.78 31.68
CA ASP A 86 -11.82 -5.50 30.32
C ASP A 86 -11.50 -4.08 29.84
N ILE A 87 -11.57 -3.09 30.74
CA ILE A 87 -11.22 -1.70 30.41
C ILE A 87 -9.72 -1.60 30.13
N ILE A 88 -8.89 -2.24 30.94
CA ILE A 88 -7.42 -2.26 30.76
C ILE A 88 -7.06 -2.94 29.43
N GLN A 89 -7.74 -4.02 29.08
CA GLN A 89 -7.55 -4.71 27.80
C GLN A 89 -7.95 -3.81 26.61
N THR A 90 -9.01 -3.01 26.74
CA THR A 90 -9.42 -2.03 25.74
C THR A 90 -8.36 -0.94 25.58
N MET A 91 -7.87 -0.37 26.69
CA MET A 91 -6.79 0.63 26.67
C MET A 91 -5.50 0.10 26.03
N LEU A 92 -5.13 -1.15 26.31
CA LEU A 92 -4.00 -1.82 25.67
C LEU A 92 -4.17 -1.95 24.15
N SER A 93 -5.39 -2.24 23.68
CA SER A 93 -5.73 -2.27 22.26
C SER A 93 -5.60 -0.88 21.62
N ASP A 94 -6.11 0.15 22.29
CA ASP A 94 -6.05 1.54 21.80
C ASP A 94 -4.61 2.04 21.72
N ILE A 95 -3.78 1.78 22.74
CA ILE A 95 -2.35 2.14 22.73
C ILE A 95 -1.60 1.37 21.64
N SER A 96 -1.90 0.08 21.46
CA SER A 96 -1.30 -0.71 20.38
C SER A 96 -1.68 -0.17 19.00
N SER A 97 -2.92 0.28 18.83
CA SER A 97 -3.39 0.96 17.63
C SER A 97 -2.66 2.29 17.41
N ALA A 98 -2.49 3.10 18.45
CA ALA A 98 -1.75 4.36 18.39
C ALA A 98 -0.29 4.16 17.99
N ILE A 99 0.40 3.19 18.60
CA ILE A 99 1.78 2.82 18.24
C ILE A 99 1.84 2.38 16.77
N SER A 100 0.90 1.55 16.32
CA SER A 100 0.83 1.11 14.92
C SER A 100 0.67 2.30 13.97
N LEU A 101 -0.23 3.24 14.28
CA LEU A 101 -0.44 4.44 13.47
C LEU A 101 0.82 5.31 13.40
N LEU A 102 1.54 5.48 14.51
CA LEU A 102 2.76 6.29 14.56
C LEU A 102 3.97 5.64 13.84
N THR A 103 4.02 4.31 13.79
CA THR A 103 5.15 3.54 13.24
C THR A 103 4.91 2.99 11.84
N ASN A 104 3.70 3.12 11.29
CA ASN A 104 3.35 2.64 9.96
C ASN A 104 4.21 3.30 8.87
N MET A 105 4.56 2.52 7.83
CA MET A 105 5.18 3.00 6.59
C MET A 105 4.50 4.24 6.03
N LYS A 106 3.16 4.26 5.95
CA LYS A 106 2.39 5.38 5.40
C LYS A 106 2.63 6.66 6.18
N THR A 107 2.67 6.59 7.52
CA THR A 107 2.94 7.74 8.38
C THR A 107 4.36 8.24 8.20
N ARG A 108 5.34 7.33 8.12
CA ARG A 108 6.73 7.68 7.83
C ARG A 108 6.88 8.36 6.47
N ASP A 109 6.24 7.81 5.43
CA ASP A 109 6.29 8.36 4.08
C ASP A 109 5.64 9.75 4.04
N MET A 110 4.51 9.94 4.74
CA MET A 110 3.87 11.26 4.88
C MET A 110 4.79 12.27 5.57
N ILE A 111 5.48 11.87 6.65
CA ILE A 111 6.48 12.70 7.32
C ILE A 111 7.62 13.05 6.35
N MET A 112 8.10 12.09 5.56
CA MET A 112 9.17 12.33 4.58
C MET A 112 8.74 13.26 3.46
N ILE A 113 7.50 13.15 2.96
CA ILE A 113 6.91 14.07 1.98
C ILE A 113 6.89 15.49 2.53
N LEU A 114 6.48 15.66 3.80
CA LEU A 114 6.39 16.98 4.44
C LEU A 114 7.76 17.57 4.82
N LYS A 115 8.75 16.73 5.16
CA LYS A 115 10.08 17.19 5.60
C LYS A 115 11.12 17.33 4.50
N SER A 116 11.04 16.53 3.43
CA SER A 116 12.14 16.39 2.46
C SER A 116 11.65 16.56 1.03
N LYS A 117 11.97 17.73 0.45
CA LYS A 117 11.74 18.00 -0.98
C LYS A 117 12.42 16.94 -1.86
N ARG A 118 13.66 16.54 -1.55
CA ARG A 118 14.38 15.48 -2.29
C ARG A 118 13.68 14.12 -2.24
N PHE A 119 12.97 13.81 -1.16
CA PHE A 119 12.18 12.58 -1.10
C PHE A 119 10.98 12.68 -2.04
N LEU A 120 10.26 13.81 -1.98
CA LEU A 120 9.14 14.07 -2.88
C LEU A 120 9.56 14.02 -4.35
N ASP A 121 10.67 14.66 -4.72
CA ASP A 121 11.18 14.65 -6.10
C ASP A 121 11.47 13.22 -6.59
N ARG A 122 12.10 12.38 -5.75
CA ARG A 122 12.32 10.96 -6.08
C ARG A 122 11.01 10.19 -6.24
N LEU A 123 10.03 10.47 -5.39
CA LEU A 123 8.71 9.83 -5.46
C LEU A 123 7.98 10.23 -6.76
N VAL A 124 8.02 11.51 -7.13
CA VAL A 124 7.47 12.02 -8.39
C VAL A 124 8.14 11.35 -9.58
N ASN A 125 9.48 11.32 -9.64
CA ASN A 125 10.21 10.65 -10.72
C ASN A 125 9.84 9.17 -10.83
N THR A 126 9.75 8.46 -9.70
CA THR A 126 9.33 7.05 -9.68
C THR A 126 7.93 6.88 -10.26
N MET A 127 6.99 7.77 -9.93
CA MET A 127 5.63 7.75 -10.46
C MET A 127 5.58 8.05 -11.96
N GLU A 128 6.38 9.00 -12.44
CA GLU A 128 6.50 9.32 -13.86
C GLU A 128 7.08 8.16 -14.67
N GLU A 129 8.13 7.51 -14.16
CA GLU A 129 8.71 6.31 -14.75
C GLU A 129 7.69 5.17 -14.86
N LYS A 130 6.91 4.93 -13.79
CA LYS A 130 5.86 3.91 -13.77
C LYS A 130 4.75 4.21 -14.77
N ASN A 131 4.34 5.47 -14.88
CA ASN A 131 3.36 5.91 -15.87
C ASN A 131 3.87 5.73 -17.31
N HIS A 132 5.16 5.98 -17.56
CA HIS A 132 5.77 5.71 -18.86
C HIS A 132 5.84 4.22 -19.19
N GLN A 133 6.17 3.39 -18.21
CA GLN A 133 6.14 1.92 -18.34
C GLN A 133 4.73 1.41 -18.64
N GLU A 134 3.72 1.93 -17.95
CA GLU A 134 2.31 1.60 -18.22
C GLU A 134 1.92 1.93 -19.66
N ALA A 135 2.29 3.13 -20.16
CA ALA A 135 1.99 3.54 -21.52
C ALA A 135 2.63 2.59 -22.55
N LYS A 136 3.92 2.27 -22.38
CA LYS A 136 4.62 1.30 -23.24
C LYS A 136 3.98 -0.08 -23.25
N LEU A 137 3.58 -0.59 -22.08
CA LEU A 137 2.92 -1.89 -21.98
C LEU A 137 1.55 -1.89 -22.67
N LYS A 138 0.79 -0.80 -22.55
CA LYS A 138 -0.49 -0.65 -23.26
C LYS A 138 -0.31 -0.65 -24.78
N ASP A 139 0.73 0.02 -25.29
CA ASP A 139 0.99 0.04 -26.72
C ASP A 139 1.50 -1.32 -27.22
N GLY A 140 2.37 -1.99 -26.47
CA GLY A 140 2.79 -3.37 -26.76
C GLY A 140 1.63 -4.36 -26.77
N LEU A 141 0.65 -4.20 -25.87
CA LEU A 141 -0.56 -5.03 -25.86
C LEU A 141 -1.40 -4.85 -27.13
N LYS A 142 -1.54 -3.62 -27.63
CA LYS A 142 -2.25 -3.34 -28.90
C LYS A 142 -1.53 -3.98 -30.09
N GLU A 143 -0.21 -3.84 -30.13
CA GLU A 143 0.60 -4.45 -31.19
C GLU A 143 0.46 -5.96 -31.19
N LEU A 144 0.54 -6.59 -30.01
CA LEU A 144 0.36 -8.03 -29.85
C LEU A 144 -1.04 -8.48 -30.30
N SER A 145 -2.08 -7.71 -29.98
CA SER A 145 -3.44 -7.99 -30.44
C SER A 145 -3.57 -7.92 -31.97
N CYS A 146 -2.89 -6.95 -32.61
CA CYS A 146 -2.87 -6.84 -34.07
C CYS A 146 -2.19 -8.06 -34.70
N ARG A 147 -1.00 -8.42 -34.21
CA ARG A 147 -0.25 -9.60 -34.67
C ARG A 147 -1.03 -10.89 -34.47
N HIS A 148 -1.71 -11.03 -33.32
CA HIS A 148 -2.58 -12.18 -33.08
C HIS A 148 -3.69 -12.28 -34.14
N MET A 149 -4.37 -11.17 -34.43
CA MET A 149 -5.41 -11.11 -35.45
C MET A 149 -4.86 -11.42 -36.85
N GLU A 150 -3.70 -10.89 -37.23
CA GLU A 150 -3.03 -11.18 -38.50
C GLU A 150 -2.69 -12.66 -38.66
N LEU A 151 -2.10 -13.26 -37.63
CA LEU A 151 -1.78 -14.69 -37.61
C LEU A 151 -3.04 -15.55 -37.67
N GLN A 152 -4.09 -15.18 -36.93
CA GLN A 152 -5.37 -15.86 -36.96
C GLN A 152 -6.01 -15.80 -38.35
N ASN A 153 -5.96 -14.64 -39.02
CA ASN A 153 -6.44 -14.47 -40.39
C ASN A 153 -5.63 -15.31 -41.39
N SER A 154 -4.30 -15.28 -41.27
CA SER A 154 -3.40 -16.07 -42.10
C SER A 154 -3.69 -17.57 -41.96
N MET A 155 -3.81 -18.06 -40.71
CA MET A 155 -4.17 -19.44 -40.40
C MET A 155 -5.55 -19.81 -40.98
N SER A 156 -6.56 -18.95 -40.78
CA SER A 156 -7.90 -19.17 -41.31
C SER A 156 -7.93 -19.23 -42.85
N SER A 157 -7.05 -18.48 -43.51
CA SER A 157 -6.96 -18.46 -44.98
C SER A 157 -6.19 -19.65 -45.57
N SER A 158 -5.25 -20.23 -44.83
CA SER A 158 -4.38 -21.33 -45.28
C SER A 158 -4.94 -22.70 -44.92
N TRP A 159 -5.70 -22.80 -43.81
CA TRP A 159 -6.27 -24.05 -43.33
C TRP A 159 -7.11 -24.81 -44.38
N PRO A 160 -8.06 -24.17 -45.10
CA PRO A 160 -8.87 -24.88 -46.10
C PRO A 160 -8.05 -25.38 -47.29
N LYS A 161 -6.99 -24.65 -47.67
CA LYS A 161 -6.09 -25.04 -48.77
C LYS A 161 -5.31 -26.29 -48.39
N GLN A 162 -4.86 -26.36 -47.14
CA GLN A 162 -4.15 -27.53 -46.61
C GLN A 162 -5.08 -28.75 -46.55
N GLU A 163 -6.31 -28.58 -46.06
CA GLU A 163 -7.29 -29.66 -46.00
C GLU A 163 -7.65 -30.20 -47.39
N ALA A 164 -7.86 -29.30 -48.37
CA ALA A 164 -8.09 -29.67 -49.76
C ALA A 164 -6.90 -30.40 -50.39
N ALA A 165 -5.66 -29.97 -50.11
CA ALA A 165 -4.46 -30.65 -50.59
C ALA A 165 -4.35 -32.07 -50.02
N VAL A 166 -4.59 -32.24 -48.71
CA VAL A 166 -4.59 -33.56 -48.05
C VAL A 166 -5.67 -34.47 -48.65
N ALA A 167 -6.89 -33.97 -48.87
CA ALA A 167 -7.97 -34.72 -49.50
C ALA A 167 -7.57 -35.22 -50.90
N LYS A 168 -7.09 -34.30 -51.75
CA LYS A 168 -6.62 -34.65 -53.11
C LYS A 168 -5.48 -35.67 -53.09
N THR A 169 -4.51 -35.52 -52.20
CA THR A 169 -3.40 -36.49 -52.09
C THR A 169 -3.89 -37.87 -51.66
N ARG A 170 -4.89 -37.96 -50.78
CA ARG A 170 -5.50 -39.24 -50.39
C ARG A 170 -6.26 -39.90 -51.53
N GLU A 171 -7.01 -39.13 -52.32
CA GLU A 171 -7.68 -39.63 -53.52
C GLU A 171 -6.66 -40.16 -54.54
N LEU A 172 -5.63 -39.36 -54.83
CA LEU A 172 -4.58 -39.74 -55.79
C LEU A 172 -3.88 -41.04 -55.36
N LYS A 173 -3.56 -41.16 -54.07
CA LYS A 173 -2.97 -42.35 -53.48
C LYS A 173 -3.87 -43.57 -53.70
N LYS A 174 -5.17 -43.46 -53.42
CA LYS A 174 -6.14 -44.54 -53.62
C LYS A 174 -6.20 -44.99 -55.09
N VAL A 175 -6.21 -44.05 -56.03
CA VAL A 175 -6.19 -44.36 -57.47
C VAL A 175 -4.92 -45.12 -57.85
N CYS A 176 -3.76 -44.66 -57.39
CA CYS A 176 -2.48 -45.35 -57.61
C CYS A 176 -2.49 -46.78 -57.08
N GLU A 177 -2.97 -46.98 -55.84
CA GLU A 177 -3.03 -48.30 -55.20
C GLU A 177 -4.03 -49.25 -55.88
N SER A 178 -5.08 -48.73 -56.55
CA SER A 178 -6.05 -49.54 -57.27
C SER A 178 -5.70 -49.85 -58.73
N THR A 179 -4.72 -49.15 -59.30
CA THR A 179 -4.30 -49.30 -60.72
C THR A 179 -3.08 -50.23 -60.85
N LEU A 180 -2.44 -50.56 -59.72
CA LEU A 180 -1.37 -51.55 -59.58
C LEU A 180 -1.96 -52.92 -59.19
#